data_AF-A0A0C2MJ55-F1
#
_entry.id   AF-A0A0C2MJ55-F1
#
_cell.length_a   1.000
_cell.length_b   1.000
_cell.length_c   1.000
_cell.angle_alpha   90.00
_cell.angle_beta   90.00
_cell.angle_gamma   90.00
#
_symmetry.space_group_name_H-M   'P 1'
#
loop_
_entity.id
_entity.type
_entity.pdbx_description
1 polymer ?
#
loop_
_entity_poly.entity_id
_entity_poly.type
_entity_poly.pdbx_seq_one_letter_code
_entity_poly.pdbx_strand_id
1 'polypeptide(L)'
;MNLLVKKIMNERETMTLDQKCKKEENRVEAELDQEDLLYFREKHEPPSNLIFSIVQVYGTSAQFIDEYSKQLADRIFKIQTEDDLIYEVNKIRMLGKHFGLDSINQCSIMVNDIKESKRLNKDVIKRCGELWDCRYDFEALIVTPYIWDIAEEFTENQFTVPSNIER
;
A
#
# COMPACT_ATOMS: atom_id res chain seq x y z
N MET A 1 16.99 13.13 -54.23
CA MET A 1 16.13 14.20 -53.64
C MET A 1 15.13 13.59 -52.64
N ASN A 2 15.57 12.91 -51.56
CA ASN A 2 14.63 12.34 -50.57
C ASN A 2 15.24 11.85 -49.22
N LEU A 3 16.41 12.35 -48.81
CA LEU A 3 17.03 11.95 -47.53
C LEU A 3 17.31 13.14 -46.59
N LEU A 4 17.53 14.35 -47.11
CA LEU A 4 17.74 15.52 -46.24
C LEU A 4 16.45 16.04 -45.58
N VAL A 5 15.31 16.01 -46.28
CA VAL A 5 14.04 16.52 -45.72
C VAL A 5 13.50 15.60 -44.63
N LYS A 6 13.73 14.28 -44.73
CA LYS A 6 13.36 13.31 -43.68
C LYS A 6 14.27 13.41 -42.44
N LYS A 7 15.51 13.86 -42.58
CA LYS A 7 16.41 14.06 -41.44
C LYS A 7 16.09 15.33 -40.65
N ILE A 8 15.64 16.39 -41.33
CA ILE A 8 15.29 17.67 -40.68
C ILE A 8 13.95 17.58 -39.90
N MET A 9 13.08 16.61 -40.21
CA MET A 9 11.82 16.44 -39.48
C MET A 9 11.87 15.49 -38.27
N ASN A 10 13.02 14.88 -37.94
CA ASN A 10 13.09 13.84 -36.88
C ASN A 10 14.03 14.14 -35.71
N GLU A 11 14.52 15.38 -35.54
CA GLU A 11 15.38 15.76 -34.40
C GLU A 11 14.86 17.02 -33.67
N ARG A 12 13.55 17.25 -33.68
CA ARG A 12 12.91 18.09 -32.66
C ARG A 12 12.56 17.21 -31.47
N GLU A 13 13.57 16.91 -30.65
CA GLU A 13 13.38 16.37 -29.31
C GLU A 13 12.41 17.29 -28.54
N THR A 14 11.20 16.79 -28.34
CA THR A 14 10.24 17.46 -27.46
C THR A 14 10.68 17.16 -26.04
N MET A 15 11.35 18.13 -25.40
CA MET A 15 11.62 18.08 -23.96
C MET A 15 10.33 17.71 -23.22
N THR A 16 10.39 16.71 -22.35
CA THR A 16 9.25 16.29 -21.54
C THR A 16 8.80 17.44 -20.64
N LEU A 17 7.53 17.44 -20.22
CA LEU A 17 6.97 18.49 -19.35
C LEU A 17 7.80 18.69 -18.07
N ASP A 18 8.28 17.59 -17.45
CA ASP A 18 9.19 17.63 -16.30
C ASP A 18 10.53 18.32 -16.61
N GLN A 19 11.07 18.11 -17.81
CA GLN A 19 12.31 18.76 -18.24
C GLN A 19 12.10 20.25 -18.52
N LYS A 20 10.91 20.65 -18.95
CA LYS A 20 10.55 22.07 -19.13
C LYS A 20 10.33 22.76 -17.78
N CYS A 21 9.65 22.12 -16.84
CA CYS A 21 9.49 22.65 -15.47
C CYS A 21 10.85 22.85 -14.79
N LYS A 22 11.73 21.84 -14.82
CA LYS A 22 13.07 21.94 -14.23
C LYS A 22 13.93 23.03 -14.88
N LYS A 23 13.79 23.25 -16.19
CA LYS A 23 14.53 24.28 -16.90
C LYS A 23 14.04 25.70 -16.56
N GLU A 24 12.74 25.85 -16.33
CA GLU A 24 12.16 27.13 -15.91
C GLU A 24 12.45 27.42 -14.44
N GLU A 25 12.39 26.41 -13.56
CA GLU A 25 12.81 26.50 -12.14
C GLU A 25 14.28 26.97 -12.02
N ASN A 26 15.19 26.34 -12.77
CA ASN A 26 16.61 26.75 -12.78
C ASN A 26 16.83 28.17 -13.33
N ARG A 27 15.91 28.69 -14.17
CA ARG A 27 15.99 30.05 -14.70
C ARG A 27 15.51 31.07 -13.67
N VAL A 28 14.46 30.74 -12.93
CA VAL A 28 13.93 31.58 -11.85
C VAL A 28 14.91 31.64 -10.67
N GLU A 29 15.55 30.52 -10.32
CA GLU A 29 16.59 30.49 -9.27
C GLU A 29 17.82 31.35 -9.60
N ALA A 30 18.14 31.53 -10.88
CA ALA A 30 19.28 32.35 -11.31
C ALA A 30 19.00 33.88 -11.26
N GLU A 31 17.73 34.28 -11.14
CA GLU A 31 17.29 35.68 -11.13
C GLU A 31 16.93 36.19 -9.72
N LEU A 32 16.83 35.31 -8.72
CA LEU A 32 16.52 35.66 -7.32
C LEU A 32 17.79 35.96 -6.52
N ASP A 33 17.75 36.97 -5.65
CA ASP A 33 18.87 37.27 -4.76
C ASP A 33 19.02 36.19 -3.66
N GLN A 34 20.17 36.16 -2.98
CA GLN A 34 20.45 35.12 -1.97
C GLN A 34 19.48 35.12 -0.79
N GLU A 35 18.89 36.28 -0.46
CA GLU A 35 17.98 36.46 0.66
C GLU A 35 16.57 35.96 0.29
N ASP A 36 16.11 36.27 -0.93
CA ASP A 36 14.91 35.72 -1.54
C ASP A 36 15.02 34.21 -1.78
N LEU A 37 16.18 33.70 -2.19
CA LEU A 37 16.43 32.26 -2.32
C LEU A 37 16.35 31.54 -0.96
N LEU A 38 16.84 32.17 0.11
CA LEU A 38 16.71 31.65 1.47
C LEU A 38 15.25 31.64 1.93
N TYR A 39 14.51 32.73 1.69
CA TYR A 39 13.08 32.82 2.00
C TYR A 39 12.23 31.84 1.17
N PHE A 40 12.53 31.68 -0.13
CA PHE A 40 11.87 30.72 -1.00
C PHE A 40 12.22 29.29 -0.58
N ARG A 41 13.47 29.00 -0.19
CA ARG A 41 13.89 27.69 0.33
C ARG A 41 13.27 27.37 1.70
N GLU A 42 13.08 28.35 2.57
CA GLU A 42 12.38 28.19 3.86
C GLU A 42 10.88 27.89 3.66
N LYS A 43 10.29 28.42 2.59
CA LYS A 43 8.85 28.29 2.30
C LYS A 43 8.51 27.18 1.30
N HIS A 44 9.49 26.74 0.51
CA HIS A 44 9.41 25.68 -0.51
C HIS A 44 10.49 24.61 -0.28
N GLU A 45 10.81 24.28 0.97
CA GLU A 45 11.33 22.95 1.22
C GLU A 45 10.25 21.98 0.66
N PRO A 46 10.57 21.16 -0.35
CA PRO A 46 9.60 20.21 -0.89
C PRO A 46 9.10 19.43 0.32
N PRO A 47 7.77 19.34 0.56
CA PRO A 47 7.20 18.99 1.85
C PRO A 47 8.02 17.86 2.43
N SER A 48 8.87 18.18 3.41
CA SER A 48 9.96 17.33 3.86
C SER A 48 9.38 15.94 4.03
N ASN A 49 9.75 15.03 3.09
CA ASN A 49 8.94 13.88 2.69
C ASN A 49 8.11 13.36 3.88
N LEU A 50 6.79 13.52 3.87
CA LEU A 50 5.96 13.20 5.05
C LEU A 50 6.29 11.81 5.64
N ILE A 51 6.56 10.85 4.76
CA ILE A 51 7.03 9.50 5.10
C ILE A 51 8.34 9.54 5.90
N PHE A 52 9.33 10.33 5.47
CA PHE A 52 10.60 10.52 6.17
C PHE A 52 10.37 11.17 7.55
N SER A 53 9.54 12.21 7.63
CA SER A 53 9.19 12.87 8.89
C SER A 53 8.52 11.90 9.87
N ILE A 54 7.63 11.03 9.38
CA ILE A 54 7.03 9.96 10.19
C ILE A 54 8.12 8.99 10.66
N VAL A 55 8.98 8.50 9.77
CA VAL A 55 10.06 7.56 10.13
C VAL A 55 11.00 8.14 11.19
N GLN A 56 11.29 9.44 11.16
CA GLN A 56 12.09 10.10 12.19
C GLN A 56 11.44 10.06 13.57
N VAL A 57 10.11 10.16 13.65
CA VAL A 57 9.37 10.03 14.93
C VAL A 57 9.41 8.60 15.46
N TYR A 58 9.33 7.60 14.58
CA TYR A 58 9.44 6.18 14.96
C TYR A 58 10.87 5.72 15.24
N GLY A 59 11.89 6.49 14.83
CA GLY A 59 13.31 6.21 15.02
C GLY A 59 13.95 5.44 13.87
N THR A 60 13.35 4.32 13.44
CA THR A 60 13.82 3.54 12.29
C THR A 60 12.67 3.15 11.35
N SER A 61 12.99 2.87 10.08
CA SER A 61 12.01 2.35 9.12
C SER A 61 11.43 1.01 9.54
N ALA A 62 12.24 0.15 10.18
CA ALA A 62 11.79 -1.15 10.67
C ALA A 62 10.72 -1.01 11.76
N GLN A 63 10.92 -0.10 12.74
CA GLN A 63 9.93 0.16 13.79
C GLN A 63 8.63 0.73 13.23
N PHE A 64 8.71 1.63 12.25
CA PHE A 64 7.51 2.14 11.57
C PHE A 64 6.73 1.01 10.87
N ILE A 65 7.42 0.10 10.18
CA ILE A 65 6.79 -0.99 9.44
C ILE A 65 6.16 -2.01 10.39
N ASP A 66 6.83 -2.34 11.50
CA ASP A 66 6.30 -3.24 12.52
C ASP A 66 4.98 -2.72 13.10
N GLU A 67 4.95 -1.45 13.50
CA GLU A 67 3.73 -0.79 13.99
C GLU A 67 2.66 -0.66 12.91
N TYR A 68 3.05 -0.38 11.66
CA TYR A 68 2.12 -0.35 10.54
C TYR A 68 1.49 -1.73 10.28
N SER A 69 2.25 -2.82 10.42
CA SER A 69 1.79 -4.20 10.27
C SER A 69 0.74 -4.56 11.34
N LYS A 70 1.01 -4.22 12.60
CA LYS A 70 0.04 -4.39 13.71
C LYS A 70 -1.25 -3.63 13.45
N GLN A 71 -1.15 -2.35 13.08
CA GLN A 71 -2.33 -1.54 12.75
C GLN A 71 -3.06 -2.05 11.50
N LEU A 72 -2.35 -2.63 10.53
CA LEU A 72 -2.95 -3.22 9.34
C LEU A 72 -3.79 -4.43 9.72
N ALA A 73 -3.31 -5.31 10.61
CA ALA A 73 -4.07 -6.45 11.10
C ALA A 73 -5.42 -6.02 11.68
N ASP A 74 -5.44 -5.02 12.56
CA ASP A 74 -6.68 -4.46 13.14
C ASP A 74 -7.64 -3.87 12.10
N ARG A 75 -7.11 -3.19 11.07
CA ARG A 75 -7.92 -2.60 10.00
C ARG A 75 -8.51 -3.67 9.10
N ILE A 76 -7.76 -4.73 8.85
CA ILE A 76 -8.17 -5.79 7.93
C ILE A 76 -9.46 -6.47 8.38
N PHE A 77 -9.62 -6.75 9.68
CA PHE A 77 -10.85 -7.34 10.21
C PHE A 77 -12.09 -6.46 9.98
N LYS A 78 -11.90 -5.18 9.69
CA LYS A 78 -12.96 -4.20 9.44
C LYS A 78 -13.22 -3.98 7.94
N ILE A 79 -12.47 -4.61 7.04
CA ILE A 79 -12.62 -4.48 5.60
C ILE A 79 -13.89 -5.20 5.15
N GLN A 80 -14.94 -4.43 4.87
CA GLN A 80 -16.20 -4.97 4.38
C GLN A 80 -16.24 -5.01 2.85
N THR A 81 -15.71 -3.99 2.17
CA THR A 81 -15.84 -3.86 0.71
C THR A 81 -14.56 -4.25 -0.05
N GLU A 82 -14.68 -4.44 -1.36
CA GLU A 82 -13.51 -4.62 -2.25
C GLU A 82 -12.74 -3.30 -2.44
N ASP A 83 -13.42 -2.16 -2.37
CA ASP A 83 -12.80 -0.82 -2.48
C ASP A 83 -11.88 -0.54 -1.28
N ASP A 84 -12.30 -0.91 -0.07
CA ASP A 84 -11.46 -0.83 1.13
C ASP A 84 -10.18 -1.66 0.99
N LEU A 85 -10.29 -2.86 0.40
CA LEU A 85 -9.14 -3.73 0.14
C LEU A 85 -8.19 -3.10 -0.89
N ILE A 86 -8.74 -2.53 -1.97
CA ILE A 86 -7.95 -1.84 -3.00
C ILE A 86 -7.23 -0.63 -2.39
N TYR A 87 -7.89 0.10 -1.48
CA TYR A 87 -7.29 1.22 -0.78
C TYR A 87 -6.09 0.79 0.08
N GLU A 88 -6.20 -0.28 0.84
CA GLU A 88 -5.07 -0.81 1.63
C GLU A 88 -3.95 -1.35 0.74
N VAL A 89 -4.26 -2.07 -0.36
CA VAL A 89 -3.27 -2.51 -1.36
C VAL A 89 -2.47 -1.32 -1.90
N ASN A 90 -3.15 -0.22 -2.23
CA ASN A 90 -2.50 0.96 -2.78
C ASN A 90 -1.58 1.65 -1.76
N LYS A 91 -1.96 1.68 -0.47
CA LYS A 91 -1.09 2.18 0.61
C LYS A 91 0.17 1.34 0.74
N ILE A 92 0.02 0.02 0.80
CA ILE A 92 1.15 -0.91 0.92
C ILE A 92 2.09 -0.76 -0.28
N ARG A 93 1.54 -0.65 -1.50
CA ARG A 93 2.33 -0.41 -2.71
C ARG A 93 3.09 0.91 -2.67
N MET A 94 2.47 1.97 -2.14
CA MET A 94 3.14 3.26 -1.94
C MET A 94 4.30 3.10 -0.96
N LEU A 95 4.09 2.47 0.20
CA LEU A 95 5.14 2.23 1.19
C LEU A 95 6.28 1.37 0.61
N GLY A 96 5.96 0.35 -0.19
CA GLY A 96 6.98 -0.47 -0.87
C GLY A 96 7.88 0.31 -1.82
N LYS A 97 7.41 1.41 -2.42
CA LYS A 97 8.26 2.31 -3.22
C LYS A 97 9.26 3.12 -2.38
N HIS A 98 8.93 3.37 -1.11
CA HIS A 98 9.77 4.15 -0.20
C HIS A 98 10.76 3.28 0.59
N PHE A 99 10.36 2.06 0.98
CA PHE A 99 11.13 1.20 1.89
C PHE A 99 11.68 -0.08 1.24
N GLY A 100 11.31 -0.36 -0.01
CA GLY A 100 11.60 -1.62 -0.69
C GLY A 100 10.51 -2.67 -0.44
N LEU A 101 10.48 -3.67 -1.33
CA LEU A 101 9.46 -4.74 -1.29
C LEU A 101 9.70 -5.72 -0.15
N ASP A 102 10.95 -6.05 0.15
CA ASP A 102 11.30 -7.02 1.20
C ASP A 102 10.84 -6.56 2.58
N SER A 103 11.01 -5.27 2.88
CA SER A 103 10.60 -4.66 4.13
C SER A 103 9.08 -4.73 4.36
N ILE A 104 8.27 -4.73 3.30
CA ILE A 104 6.80 -4.67 3.35
C ILE A 104 6.15 -6.04 3.09
N ASN A 105 6.95 -7.10 2.93
CA ASN A 105 6.48 -8.42 2.52
C ASN A 105 5.42 -8.99 3.47
N GLN A 106 5.57 -8.81 4.78
CA GLN A 106 4.58 -9.26 5.78
C GLN A 106 3.19 -8.66 5.51
N CYS A 107 3.11 -7.33 5.32
CA CYS A 107 1.86 -6.64 5.01
C CYS A 107 1.26 -7.09 3.67
N SER A 108 2.11 -7.40 2.69
CA SER A 108 1.67 -7.92 1.40
C SER A 108 1.03 -9.31 1.54
N ILE A 109 1.62 -10.19 2.37
CA ILE A 109 1.06 -11.51 2.65
C ILE A 109 -0.29 -11.36 3.38
N MET A 110 -0.39 -10.49 4.39
CA MET A 110 -1.64 -10.24 5.11
C MET A 110 -2.78 -9.85 4.17
N VAL A 111 -2.54 -8.93 3.24
CA VAL A 111 -3.58 -8.53 2.27
C VAL A 111 -3.94 -9.64 1.29
N ASN A 112 -2.96 -10.46 0.92
CA ASN A 112 -3.20 -11.62 0.08
C ASN A 112 -4.06 -12.68 0.80
N ASP A 113 -3.81 -12.95 2.08
CA ASP A 113 -4.60 -13.87 2.90
C ASP A 113 -6.09 -13.51 2.87
N ILE A 114 -6.41 -12.21 2.96
CA ILE A 114 -7.80 -11.73 2.93
C ILE A 114 -8.43 -11.84 1.56
N LYS A 115 -7.68 -11.48 0.51
CA LYS A 115 -8.15 -11.59 -0.86
C LYS A 115 -8.52 -13.04 -1.17
N GLU A 116 -7.65 -13.96 -0.79
CA GLU A 116 -7.87 -15.39 -1.00
C GLU A 116 -9.00 -15.92 -0.10
N SER A 117 -9.09 -15.48 1.16
CA SER A 117 -10.19 -15.82 2.06
C SER A 117 -11.55 -15.41 1.50
N LYS A 118 -11.69 -14.16 1.04
CA LYS A 118 -12.92 -13.66 0.43
C LYS A 118 -13.27 -14.42 -0.85
N ARG A 119 -12.27 -14.79 -1.66
CA ARG A 119 -12.49 -15.63 -2.85
C ARG A 119 -13.01 -17.01 -2.45
N LEU A 120 -12.36 -17.66 -1.48
CA LEU A 120 -12.75 -18.98 -0.99
C LEU A 120 -14.15 -18.96 -0.37
N ASN A 121 -14.51 -17.94 0.41
CA ASN A 121 -15.85 -17.80 0.97
C ASN A 121 -16.91 -17.74 -0.13
N LYS A 122 -16.69 -16.95 -1.19
CA LYS A 122 -17.62 -16.89 -2.35
C LYS A 122 -17.77 -18.27 -3.02
N ASP A 123 -16.67 -18.99 -3.19
CA ASP A 123 -16.66 -20.33 -3.81
C ASP A 123 -17.39 -21.36 -2.93
N VAL A 124 -17.16 -21.33 -1.61
CA VAL A 124 -17.81 -22.21 -0.63
C VAL A 124 -19.30 -21.92 -0.57
N ILE A 125 -19.72 -20.67 -0.40
CA ILE A 125 -21.14 -20.28 -0.35
C ILE A 125 -21.87 -20.72 -1.61
N LYS A 126 -21.26 -20.50 -2.79
CA LYS A 126 -21.84 -20.92 -4.07
C LYS A 126 -22.06 -22.43 -4.13
N ARG A 127 -21.05 -23.22 -3.77
CA ARG A 127 -21.14 -24.70 -3.79
C ARG A 127 -22.08 -25.24 -2.72
N CYS A 128 -22.08 -24.62 -1.54
CA CYS A 128 -22.97 -24.96 -0.44
C CYS A 128 -24.42 -24.74 -0.85
N GLY A 129 -24.78 -23.60 -1.45
CA GLY A 129 -26.15 -23.38 -1.93
C GLY A 129 -26.62 -24.37 -3.00
N GLU A 130 -25.70 -24.98 -3.75
CA GLU A 130 -26.00 -26.04 -4.73
C GLU A 130 -26.17 -27.43 -4.08
N LEU A 131 -25.51 -27.68 -2.94
CA LEU A 131 -25.43 -29.00 -2.33
C LEU A 131 -26.30 -29.14 -1.08
N TRP A 132 -26.28 -28.15 -0.17
CA TRP A 132 -26.85 -28.20 1.18
C TRP A 132 -27.69 -26.95 1.50
N ASP A 133 -28.75 -27.11 2.29
CA ASP A 133 -29.53 -25.96 2.82
C ASP A 133 -28.75 -25.32 3.98
N CYS A 134 -27.95 -24.31 3.66
CA CYS A 134 -27.17 -23.56 4.65
C CYS A 134 -28.10 -22.63 5.44
N ARG A 135 -28.47 -23.05 6.65
CA ARG A 135 -29.31 -22.25 7.56
C ARG A 135 -28.65 -20.97 8.08
N TYR A 136 -27.34 -20.82 7.91
CA TYR A 136 -26.56 -19.68 8.37
C TYR A 136 -25.56 -19.26 7.32
N ASP A 137 -25.49 -17.95 7.09
CA ASP A 137 -24.38 -17.32 6.37
C ASP A 137 -23.21 -17.21 7.35
N PHE A 138 -22.13 -17.93 7.07
CA PHE A 138 -20.87 -17.77 7.79
C PHE A 138 -19.80 -17.23 6.85
N GLU A 139 -18.97 -16.33 7.37
CA GLU A 139 -17.78 -15.86 6.68
C GLU A 139 -16.57 -16.22 7.54
N ALA A 140 -15.57 -16.84 6.93
CA ALA A 140 -14.33 -17.21 7.61
C ALA A 140 -13.15 -16.44 7.02
N LEU A 141 -12.26 -15.95 7.88
CA LEU A 141 -10.97 -15.41 7.45
C LEU A 141 -9.90 -16.46 7.71
N ILE A 142 -9.22 -16.86 6.63
CA ILE A 142 -8.13 -17.83 6.64
C ILE A 142 -6.83 -17.04 6.51
N VAL A 143 -5.97 -17.14 7.51
CA VAL A 143 -4.75 -16.34 7.61
C VAL A 143 -3.52 -17.20 7.84
N THR A 144 -2.36 -16.70 7.42
CA THR A 144 -1.07 -17.38 7.60
C THR A 144 -0.56 -17.17 9.03
N PRO A 145 -0.49 -18.20 9.91
CA PRO A 145 -0.32 -18.00 11.35
C PRO A 145 0.94 -17.23 11.78
N TYR A 146 2.10 -17.55 11.20
CA TYR A 146 3.40 -16.95 11.57
C TYR A 146 3.56 -15.49 11.09
N ILE A 147 2.64 -14.99 10.28
CA ILE A 147 2.68 -13.64 9.72
C ILE A 147 1.91 -12.64 10.57
N TRP A 148 0.88 -13.11 11.28
CA TRP A 148 -0.10 -12.25 11.94
C TRP A 148 0.17 -11.99 13.41
N ASP A 149 1.21 -12.59 14.00
CA ASP A 149 1.58 -12.50 15.43
C ASP A 149 0.43 -12.83 16.41
N ILE A 150 -0.65 -13.45 15.90
CA ILE A 150 -1.83 -13.88 16.65
C ILE A 150 -1.68 -15.30 17.23
N ALA A 151 -0.62 -16.02 16.85
CA ALA A 151 -0.50 -17.46 17.14
C ALA A 151 -0.30 -17.77 18.64
N GLU A 152 0.27 -16.85 19.43
CA GLU A 152 0.52 -17.08 20.86
C GLU A 152 -0.78 -17.04 21.69
N GLU A 153 -1.76 -16.19 21.31
CA GLU A 153 -2.99 -16.00 22.09
C GLU A 153 -3.97 -17.20 22.05
N PHE A 154 -3.89 -18.07 21.04
CA PHE A 154 -4.86 -19.17 20.85
C PHE A 154 -4.57 -20.42 21.70
N THR A 155 -3.43 -20.49 22.38
CA THR A 155 -3.03 -21.69 23.12
C THR A 155 -3.61 -21.79 24.54
N GLU A 156 -4.10 -20.69 25.12
CA GLU A 156 -4.48 -20.66 26.54
C GLU A 156 -6.00 -20.62 26.82
N ASN A 157 -6.83 -20.31 25.83
CA ASN A 157 -8.27 -20.19 26.05
C ASN A 157 -9.04 -21.42 25.54
N GLN A 158 -9.41 -22.34 26.45
CA GLN A 158 -10.41 -23.37 26.16
C GLN A 158 -11.77 -22.70 25.91
N PHE A 159 -12.01 -22.28 24.68
CA PHE A 159 -13.33 -21.83 24.23
C PHE A 159 -14.20 -23.06 23.94
N THR A 160 -15.37 -23.14 24.57
CA THR A 160 -16.37 -24.17 24.24
C THR A 160 -17.23 -23.66 23.08
N VAL A 161 -17.13 -24.33 21.94
CA VAL A 161 -17.91 -23.97 20.74
C VAL A 161 -19.37 -24.41 20.99
N PRO A 162 -20.36 -23.53 20.79
CA PRO A 162 -21.75 -23.91 20.97
C PRO A 162 -22.22 -24.90 19.89
N SER A 163 -23.12 -25.80 20.27
CA SER A 163 -23.55 -26.98 19.47
C SER A 163 -24.21 -26.66 18.13
N ASN A 164 -24.58 -25.41 17.89
CA ASN A 164 -25.11 -24.95 16.60
C ASN A 164 -24.01 -24.76 15.54
N ILE A 165 -22.73 -24.71 15.94
CA ILE A 165 -21.58 -24.50 15.06
C ILE A 165 -20.79 -25.81 14.82
N GLU A 166 -20.81 -26.76 15.77
CA GLU A 166 -19.98 -27.99 15.72
C GLU A 166 -20.44 -29.08 14.73
N ARG A 167 -21.58 -28.91 14.03
CA ARG A 167 -22.28 -30.02 13.33
C ARG A 167 -21.85 -30.26 11.89
#